data_AF-A0A932XBB6-F1
#
_entry.id   AF-A0A932XBB6-F1
#
_cell.length_a   1.000
_cell.length_b   1.000
_cell.length_c   1.000
_cell.angle_alpha   90.00
_cell.angle_beta   90.00
_cell.angle_gamma   90.00
#
_symmetry.space_group_name_H-M   'P 1'
#
loop_
_entity.id
_entity.type
_entity.pdbx_description
1 polymer ?
#
loop_
_entity_poly.entity_id
_entity_poly.type
_entity_poly.pdbx_seq_one_letter_code
_entity_poly.pdbx_strand_id
1 'polypeptide(L)'
;MATSFFRHRTALALVQLLFLYAALCYVLLEIGFASRNLIEAAPFLPRSSSAFAKTAYPAQLAGMNVSLQQYTDASQRQAALERLAAAGFGWVRQRADWNLLEPSPGRYAWAQMDDILADVAAAGLEIVIVLDGSPAWARSPLDRPPADNPFAPPAAPDDFARFAAAFALRYGESVRFYQIWDEPNIAPHWGNRLTEPIAYGRLLAQVVPAIRAADADAVILLAALAPTADRGHTAIDEAYYLQRLYATGAAPYFDAVAVQPYGFGLAPDDPRSRVAILNFQRVGLLRRVMVAAGDGAKPVWAVRYGWNRSTNGVWQTVTPDAQARYVEQANALARGWPWLAGLGWAVDRPAAPTNDPLWGFALYTPDGLPVALWDRFALVNRSSALLTGDGWLSLLSRLFFWLSALLGILWRGWRTGGAAQIGRWPARFAQLPLWTKTAAWVLLVAVYYFATWPPLIGLCWLIAALFLAAEPLVGLVLVGLLLPFHSQHKELQLVGTLLAVPPVYAVLLCSLPRLLRQRLSVTNSVGALLAAPVLRTGRSKQRP
;
A
#
# COMPACT_ATOMS: atom_id res chain seq x y z
N MET A 1 49.63 -24.46 28.92
CA MET A 1 49.41 -23.41 27.90
C MET A 1 48.39 -23.79 26.82
N ALA A 2 48.46 -24.97 26.19
CA ALA A 2 47.57 -25.36 25.09
C ALA A 2 46.06 -25.41 25.44
N THR A 3 45.69 -25.80 26.66
CA THR A 3 44.30 -25.86 27.13
C THR A 3 43.66 -24.48 27.33
N SER A 4 44.45 -23.50 27.81
CA SER A 4 44.01 -22.10 27.93
C SER A 4 43.77 -21.50 26.55
N PHE A 5 44.73 -21.66 25.62
CA PHE A 5 44.62 -21.19 24.24
C PHE A 5 43.37 -21.74 23.52
N PHE A 6 43.05 -23.01 23.75
CA PHE A 6 41.88 -23.66 23.16
C PHE A 6 40.54 -23.14 23.71
N ARG A 7 40.47 -22.85 25.01
CA ARG A 7 39.30 -22.22 25.64
C ARG A 7 39.06 -20.81 25.11
N HIS A 8 40.12 -20.01 24.95
CA HIS A 8 40.03 -18.67 24.37
C HIS A 8 39.54 -18.74 22.92
N ARG A 9 40.08 -19.64 22.09
CA ARG A 9 39.65 -19.81 20.69
C ARG A 9 38.18 -20.21 20.55
N THR A 10 37.68 -21.04 21.46
CA THR A 10 36.25 -21.43 21.49
C THR A 10 35.37 -20.26 21.93
N ALA A 11 35.79 -19.52 22.95
CA ALA A 11 35.06 -18.34 23.45
C ALA A 11 34.98 -17.23 22.38
N LEU A 12 36.08 -16.92 21.69
CA LEU A 12 36.08 -15.97 20.58
C LEU A 12 35.17 -16.43 19.43
N ALA A 13 35.15 -17.74 19.12
CA ALA A 13 34.26 -18.27 18.08
C ALA A 13 32.78 -18.13 18.47
N LEU A 14 32.41 -18.29 19.74
CA LEU A 14 31.05 -18.06 20.23
C LEU A 14 30.65 -16.58 20.14
N VAL A 15 31.55 -15.66 20.55
CA VAL A 15 31.33 -14.22 20.39
C VAL A 15 31.15 -13.86 18.91
N GLN A 16 31.98 -14.41 18.04
CA GLN A 16 31.85 -14.20 16.59
C GLN A 16 30.52 -14.72 16.03
N LEU A 17 30.01 -15.85 16.54
CA LEU A 17 28.69 -16.35 16.14
C LEU A 17 27.54 -15.43 16.57
N LEU A 18 27.64 -14.80 17.74
CA LEU A 18 26.65 -13.81 18.17
C LEU A 18 26.65 -12.58 17.24
N PHE A 19 27.83 -12.08 16.86
CA PHE A 19 27.94 -10.99 15.88
C PHE A 19 27.41 -11.40 14.51
N LEU A 20 27.70 -12.62 14.05
CA LEU A 20 27.17 -13.14 12.79
C LEU A 20 25.64 -13.32 12.83
N TYR A 21 25.08 -13.67 13.99
CA TYR A 21 23.63 -13.75 14.18
C TYR A 21 22.98 -12.37 14.12
N ALA A 22 23.56 -11.37 14.78
CA ALA A 22 23.07 -9.99 14.69
C ALA A 22 23.16 -9.47 13.24
N ALA A 23 24.26 -9.74 12.54
CA ALA A 23 24.43 -9.39 11.13
C ALA A 23 23.41 -10.12 10.23
N LEU A 24 23.13 -11.40 10.49
CA LEU A 24 22.10 -12.17 9.79
C LEU A 24 20.73 -11.51 9.93
N CYS A 25 20.34 -11.14 11.14
CA CYS A 25 19.07 -10.46 11.40
C CYS A 25 18.97 -9.12 10.66
N TYR A 26 20.05 -8.33 10.65
CA TYR A 26 20.10 -7.07 9.90
C TYR A 26 19.98 -7.30 8.39
N VAL A 27 20.72 -8.25 7.82
CA VAL A 27 20.64 -8.57 6.38
C VAL A 27 19.26 -9.07 5.98
N LEU A 28 18.61 -9.92 6.80
CA LEU A 28 17.25 -10.37 6.53
C LEU A 28 16.23 -9.22 6.56
N LEU A 29 16.42 -8.24 7.45
CA LEU A 29 15.61 -7.03 7.50
C LEU A 29 15.79 -6.20 6.21
N GLU A 30 17.03 -6.00 5.77
CA GLU A 30 17.36 -5.28 4.54
C GLU A 30 16.85 -6.01 3.28
N ILE A 31 16.95 -7.34 3.22
CA ILE A 31 16.32 -8.15 2.15
C ILE A 31 14.80 -7.95 2.19
N GLY A 32 14.19 -7.92 3.37
CA GLY A 32 12.77 -7.65 3.54
C GLY A 32 12.37 -6.28 2.99
N PHE A 33 13.12 -5.22 3.32
CA PHE A 33 12.89 -3.89 2.78
C PHE A 33 13.15 -3.81 1.28
N ALA A 34 14.25 -4.39 0.78
CA ALA A 34 14.57 -4.43 -0.64
C ALA A 34 13.51 -5.19 -1.43
N SER A 35 13.05 -6.35 -0.93
CA SER A 35 12.01 -7.16 -1.57
C SER A 35 10.66 -6.46 -1.52
N ARG A 36 10.32 -5.80 -0.40
CA ARG A 36 9.12 -4.98 -0.29
C ARG A 36 9.15 -3.83 -1.28
N ASN A 37 10.26 -3.08 -1.35
CA ASN A 37 10.44 -2.01 -2.33
C ASN A 37 10.39 -2.57 -3.76
N LEU A 38 10.93 -3.76 -4.00
CA LEU A 38 10.88 -4.43 -5.30
C LEU A 38 9.46 -4.87 -5.66
N ILE A 39 8.63 -5.34 -4.71
CA ILE A 39 7.24 -5.72 -4.92
C ILE A 39 6.36 -4.49 -5.10
N GLU A 40 6.60 -3.43 -4.32
CA GLU A 40 5.97 -2.12 -4.49
C GLU A 40 6.38 -1.50 -5.83
N ALA A 41 7.59 -1.82 -6.30
CA ALA A 41 8.10 -1.44 -7.61
C ALA A 41 7.80 -2.46 -8.74
N ALA A 42 7.35 -3.67 -8.44
CA ALA A 42 7.10 -4.71 -9.44
C ALA A 42 5.96 -4.37 -10.41
N PRO A 43 4.99 -3.48 -10.08
CA PRO A 43 4.11 -2.92 -11.08
C PRO A 43 4.84 -2.11 -12.15
N PHE A 44 6.06 -1.59 -11.93
CA PHE A 44 6.85 -0.85 -12.93
C PHE A 44 7.53 -1.74 -13.98
N LEU A 45 7.41 -3.06 -13.89
CA LEU A 45 7.67 -3.90 -15.04
C LEU A 45 6.61 -3.59 -16.09
N PRO A 46 6.95 -3.45 -17.38
CA PRO A 46 5.94 -3.48 -18.44
C PRO A 46 5.33 -4.88 -18.44
N ARG A 47 4.39 -5.15 -17.53
CA ARG A 47 3.37 -6.14 -17.77
C ARG A 47 2.64 -5.64 -18.99
N SER A 48 2.64 -6.46 -20.04
CA SER A 48 1.78 -6.33 -21.21
C SER A 48 0.55 -5.51 -20.85
N SER A 49 0.39 -4.41 -21.56
CA SER A 49 -0.63 -3.36 -21.45
C SER A 49 -2.08 -3.87 -21.61
N SER A 50 -2.46 -4.91 -20.88
CA SER A 50 -3.66 -5.71 -21.12
C SER A 50 -4.57 -5.89 -19.90
N ALA A 51 -4.23 -5.39 -18.71
CA ALA A 51 -5.06 -5.67 -17.52
C ALA A 51 -6.08 -4.57 -17.17
N PHE A 52 -5.82 -3.32 -17.55
CA PHE A 52 -6.84 -2.27 -17.56
C PHE A 52 -7.29 -2.15 -19.00
N ALA A 53 -8.55 -2.43 -19.29
CA ALA A 53 -9.09 -2.12 -20.61
C ALA A 53 -8.76 -0.64 -20.86
N LYS A 54 -7.87 -0.34 -21.82
CA LYS A 54 -7.51 1.03 -22.21
C LYS A 54 -8.72 1.88 -22.57
N THR A 55 -9.87 1.23 -22.77
CA THR A 55 -11.17 1.82 -23.02
C THR A 55 -11.90 2.29 -21.76
N ALA A 56 -11.39 2.11 -20.52
CA ALA A 56 -12.11 2.43 -19.28
C ALA A 56 -11.68 3.71 -18.55
N TYR A 57 -10.60 4.38 -18.98
CA TYR A 57 -10.01 5.53 -18.28
C TYR A 57 -9.62 6.63 -19.27
N PRO A 58 -9.39 7.87 -18.81
CA PRO A 58 -9.09 8.98 -19.70
C PRO A 58 -7.89 8.70 -20.59
N ALA A 59 -7.97 9.17 -21.83
CA ALA A 59 -6.86 9.06 -22.77
C ALA A 59 -5.59 9.78 -22.28
N GLN A 60 -5.75 10.80 -21.41
CA GLN A 60 -4.65 11.58 -20.85
C GLN A 60 -4.61 11.48 -19.33
N LEU A 61 -3.41 11.31 -18.78
CA LEU A 61 -3.20 11.24 -17.34
C LEU A 61 -3.58 12.57 -16.64
N ALA A 62 -3.23 13.70 -17.24
CA ALA A 62 -3.36 15.01 -16.63
C ALA A 62 -4.82 15.50 -16.60
N GLY A 63 -5.27 15.93 -15.43
CA GLY A 63 -6.56 16.60 -15.26
C GLY A 63 -6.52 17.80 -14.34
N MET A 64 -7.67 18.44 -14.19
CA MET A 64 -7.83 19.69 -13.44
C MET A 64 -9.12 19.70 -12.62
N ASN A 65 -9.06 20.12 -11.35
CA ASN A 65 -10.29 20.44 -10.62
C ASN A 65 -10.75 21.84 -10.99
N VAL A 66 -12.04 21.97 -11.29
CA VAL A 66 -12.66 23.20 -11.77
C VAL A 66 -13.87 23.56 -10.92
N SER A 67 -14.24 24.84 -10.92
CA SER A 67 -15.48 25.34 -10.31
C SER A 67 -16.27 26.11 -11.35
N LEU A 68 -16.79 25.40 -12.36
CA LEU A 68 -17.36 26.01 -13.56
C LEU A 68 -18.67 26.78 -13.27
N GLN A 69 -19.36 26.48 -12.17
CA GLN A 69 -20.55 27.22 -11.76
C GLN A 69 -20.26 28.70 -11.42
N GLN A 70 -19.00 29.05 -11.15
CA GLN A 70 -18.63 30.44 -10.84
C GLN A 70 -18.72 31.37 -12.07
N TYR A 71 -18.73 30.81 -13.28
CA TYR A 71 -18.81 31.58 -14.52
C TYR A 71 -20.28 31.82 -14.89
N THR A 72 -20.74 33.07 -14.76
CA THR A 72 -22.05 33.50 -15.22
C THR A 72 -22.10 33.74 -16.73
N ASP A 73 -20.95 33.95 -17.37
CA ASP A 73 -20.79 34.13 -18.81
C ASP A 73 -20.25 32.86 -19.46
N ALA A 74 -21.02 32.29 -20.39
CA ALA A 74 -20.65 31.09 -21.13
C ALA A 74 -19.35 31.25 -21.92
N SER A 75 -19.09 32.45 -22.47
CA SER A 75 -17.86 32.70 -23.23
C SER A 75 -16.61 32.62 -22.36
N GLN A 76 -16.70 33.08 -21.10
CA GLN A 76 -15.60 33.01 -20.14
C GLN A 76 -15.34 31.57 -19.69
N ARG A 77 -16.43 30.81 -19.46
CA ARG A 77 -16.36 29.39 -19.10
C ARG A 77 -15.73 28.58 -20.23
N GLN A 78 -16.21 28.74 -21.45
CA GLN A 78 -15.67 28.08 -22.64
C GLN A 78 -14.19 28.42 -22.85
N ALA A 79 -13.82 29.71 -22.76
CA ALA A 79 -12.42 30.13 -22.87
C ALA A 79 -11.53 29.54 -21.76
N ALA A 80 -12.05 29.30 -20.55
CA ALA A 80 -11.31 28.62 -19.49
C ALA A 80 -11.04 27.15 -19.83
N LEU A 81 -12.05 26.44 -20.33
CA LEU A 81 -11.94 25.04 -20.75
C LEU A 81 -10.99 24.86 -21.95
N GLU A 82 -11.10 25.71 -22.97
CA GLU A 82 -10.21 25.69 -24.14
C GLU A 82 -8.75 25.92 -23.75
N ARG A 83 -8.49 26.79 -22.76
CA ARG A 83 -7.14 27.00 -22.22
C ARG A 83 -6.60 25.74 -21.53
N LEU A 84 -7.43 25.03 -20.76
CA LEU A 84 -7.03 23.77 -20.12
C LEU A 84 -6.73 22.69 -21.17
N ALA A 85 -7.59 22.53 -22.16
CA ALA A 85 -7.36 21.61 -23.28
C ALA A 85 -6.06 21.96 -24.03
N ALA A 86 -5.85 23.24 -24.34
CA ALA A 86 -4.61 23.70 -24.98
C ALA A 86 -3.37 23.45 -24.11
N ALA A 87 -3.48 23.52 -22.78
CA ALA A 87 -2.39 23.17 -21.86
C ALA A 87 -2.17 21.64 -21.72
N GLY A 88 -2.90 20.80 -22.45
CA GLY A 88 -2.74 19.36 -22.47
C GLY A 88 -3.37 18.66 -21.26
N PHE A 89 -4.34 19.28 -20.60
CA PHE A 89 -5.24 18.54 -19.71
C PHE A 89 -6.27 17.82 -20.57
N GLY A 90 -6.57 16.56 -20.24
CA GLY A 90 -7.55 15.77 -20.99
C GLY A 90 -8.87 15.58 -20.25
N TRP A 91 -8.91 15.87 -18.96
CA TRP A 91 -10.13 15.74 -18.16
C TRP A 91 -10.23 16.81 -17.07
N VAL A 92 -11.46 17.12 -16.69
CA VAL A 92 -11.78 18.03 -15.59
C VAL A 92 -12.61 17.33 -14.52
N ARG A 93 -12.45 17.73 -13.25
CA ARG A 93 -13.28 17.28 -12.14
C ARG A 93 -14.16 18.42 -11.66
N GLN A 94 -15.46 18.18 -11.70
CA GLN A 94 -16.51 19.17 -11.43
C GLN A 94 -17.51 18.58 -10.43
N ARG A 95 -17.90 19.36 -9.42
CA ARG A 95 -18.96 18.96 -8.48
C ARG A 95 -20.35 19.18 -9.09
N ALA A 96 -21.27 18.27 -8.80
CA ALA A 96 -22.68 18.32 -9.14
C ALA A 96 -23.49 18.26 -7.84
N ASP A 97 -23.54 19.41 -7.16
CA ASP A 97 -24.12 19.57 -5.84
C ASP A 97 -25.63 19.26 -5.86
N TRP A 98 -26.03 18.19 -5.18
CA TRP A 98 -27.40 17.67 -5.15
C TRP A 98 -28.40 18.72 -4.62
N ASN A 99 -28.01 19.52 -3.63
CA ASN A 99 -28.85 20.59 -3.07
C ASN A 99 -29.20 21.69 -4.09
N LEU A 100 -28.32 21.94 -5.07
CA LEU A 100 -28.58 22.90 -6.14
C LEU A 100 -29.37 22.26 -7.27
N LEU A 101 -29.11 20.98 -7.57
CA LEU A 101 -29.74 20.26 -8.66
C LEU A 101 -31.12 19.71 -8.33
N GLU A 102 -31.43 19.42 -7.07
CA GLU A 102 -32.75 18.97 -6.57
C GLU A 102 -33.15 19.75 -5.29
N PRO A 103 -33.47 21.04 -5.41
CA PRO A 103 -33.81 21.89 -4.27
C PRO A 103 -35.05 21.39 -3.50
N SER A 104 -35.93 20.62 -4.14
CA SER A 104 -37.05 19.93 -3.49
C SER A 104 -37.26 18.56 -4.13
N PRO A 105 -37.78 17.56 -3.39
CA PRO A 105 -37.90 16.19 -3.88
C PRO A 105 -38.60 16.10 -5.25
N GLY A 106 -37.92 15.49 -6.22
CA GLY A 106 -38.39 15.29 -7.59
C GLY A 106 -38.44 16.52 -8.48
N ARG A 107 -38.03 17.71 -7.99
CA ARG A 107 -37.93 18.93 -8.81
C ARG A 107 -36.47 19.27 -9.06
N TYR A 108 -36.07 19.10 -10.31
CA TYR A 108 -34.69 19.29 -10.71
C TYR A 108 -34.42 20.62 -11.41
N ALA A 109 -33.24 21.19 -11.17
CA ALA A 109 -32.74 22.42 -11.76
C ALA A 109 -31.49 22.14 -12.63
N TRP A 110 -31.72 21.57 -13.82
CA TRP A 110 -30.65 21.05 -14.70
C TRP A 110 -29.91 22.10 -15.53
N ALA A 111 -30.49 23.28 -15.77
CA ALA A 111 -30.05 24.21 -16.80
C ALA A 111 -28.54 24.55 -16.73
N GLN A 112 -28.02 24.89 -15.55
CA GLN A 112 -26.59 25.23 -15.41
C GLN A 112 -25.68 24.01 -15.68
N MET A 113 -26.10 22.80 -15.29
CA MET A 113 -25.33 21.58 -15.55
C MET A 113 -25.38 21.20 -17.04
N ASP A 114 -26.53 21.41 -17.70
CA ASP A 114 -26.66 21.21 -19.15
C ASP A 114 -25.63 22.08 -19.90
N ASP A 115 -25.54 23.37 -19.55
CA ASP A 115 -24.58 24.30 -20.16
C ASP A 115 -23.13 23.90 -19.87
N ILE A 116 -22.82 23.51 -18.63
CA ILE A 116 -21.46 23.09 -18.23
C ILE A 116 -21.02 21.86 -19.03
N LEU A 117 -21.87 20.84 -19.14
CA LEU A 117 -21.53 19.61 -19.85
C LEU A 117 -21.37 19.86 -21.35
N ALA A 118 -22.19 20.72 -21.94
CA ALA A 118 -22.06 21.12 -23.34
C ALA A 118 -20.71 21.80 -23.62
N ASP A 119 -20.30 22.75 -22.76
CA ASP A 119 -19.03 23.47 -22.92
C ASP A 119 -17.81 22.55 -22.73
N VAL A 120 -17.88 21.64 -21.76
CA VAL A 120 -16.80 20.66 -21.51
C VAL A 120 -16.63 19.72 -22.71
N ALA A 121 -17.74 19.23 -23.27
CA ALA A 121 -17.73 18.43 -24.49
C ALA A 121 -17.21 19.22 -25.70
N ALA A 122 -17.62 20.48 -25.86
CA ALA A 122 -17.14 21.36 -26.94
C ALA A 122 -15.63 21.62 -26.87
N ALA A 123 -15.06 21.68 -25.66
CA ALA A 123 -13.62 21.77 -25.45
C ALA A 123 -12.86 20.45 -25.65
N GLY A 124 -13.56 19.33 -25.89
CA GLY A 124 -12.95 18.01 -26.08
C GLY A 124 -12.34 17.42 -24.80
N LEU A 125 -12.84 17.83 -23.63
CA LEU A 125 -12.38 17.36 -22.33
C LEU A 125 -13.34 16.28 -21.80
N GLU A 126 -12.80 15.26 -21.15
CA GLU A 126 -13.63 14.33 -20.36
C GLU A 126 -13.98 14.96 -19.00
N ILE A 127 -15.09 14.53 -18.40
CA ILE A 127 -15.52 15.03 -17.10
C ILE A 127 -15.66 13.92 -16.06
N VAL A 128 -15.10 14.18 -14.89
CA VAL A 128 -15.39 13.45 -13.65
C VAL A 128 -16.40 14.28 -12.86
N ILE A 129 -17.61 13.76 -12.71
CA ILE A 129 -18.66 14.38 -11.91
C ILE A 129 -18.60 13.85 -10.49
N VAL A 130 -18.52 14.77 -9.53
CA VAL A 130 -18.66 14.44 -8.10
C VAL A 130 -20.11 14.64 -7.70
N LEU A 131 -20.80 13.54 -7.41
CA LEU A 131 -22.15 13.58 -6.84
C LEU A 131 -22.01 13.68 -5.31
N ASP A 132 -22.36 14.83 -4.75
CA ASP A 132 -22.35 15.12 -3.30
C ASP A 132 -23.38 16.21 -2.94
N GLY A 133 -23.34 16.74 -1.72
CA GLY A 133 -24.04 17.98 -1.39
C GLY A 133 -25.54 17.82 -1.07
N SER A 134 -25.90 17.14 0.03
CA SER A 134 -27.31 16.85 0.36
C SER A 134 -28.18 18.11 0.50
N PRO A 135 -29.40 18.14 -0.10
CA PRO A 135 -30.38 19.19 0.14
C PRO A 135 -30.89 19.15 1.58
N ALA A 136 -31.35 20.30 2.09
CA ALA A 136 -31.85 20.41 3.46
C ALA A 136 -32.95 19.39 3.81
N TRP A 137 -33.81 19.04 2.84
CA TRP A 137 -34.89 18.07 3.03
C TRP A 137 -34.41 16.62 3.19
N ALA A 138 -33.19 16.30 2.75
CA ALA A 138 -32.61 14.95 2.80
C ALA A 138 -31.62 14.75 3.94
N ARG A 139 -31.26 15.80 4.70
CA ARG A 139 -30.30 15.72 5.81
C ARG A 139 -30.94 15.12 7.05
N SER A 140 -30.14 14.53 7.94
CA SER A 140 -30.69 13.86 9.12
C SER A 140 -30.68 14.76 10.35
N PRO A 141 -31.68 14.65 11.24
CA PRO A 141 -31.72 15.43 12.48
C PRO A 141 -30.55 15.12 13.45
N LEU A 142 -29.79 14.05 13.20
CA LEU A 142 -28.57 13.73 13.96
C LEU A 142 -27.35 14.55 13.50
N ASP A 143 -27.45 15.38 12.45
CA ASP A 143 -26.38 16.29 12.03
C ASP A 143 -26.06 17.28 13.15
N ARG A 144 -24.78 17.52 13.38
CA ARG A 144 -24.33 18.49 14.39
C ARG A 144 -24.08 19.85 13.75
N PRO A 145 -24.21 20.94 14.52
CA PRO A 145 -23.96 22.29 14.03
C PRO A 145 -22.63 22.42 13.26
N PRO A 146 -22.59 23.27 12.21
CA PRO A 146 -23.73 24.02 11.65
C PRO A 146 -24.79 23.11 11.01
N ALA A 147 -26.06 23.42 11.25
CA ALA A 147 -27.19 22.63 10.76
C ALA A 147 -27.36 22.72 9.22
N ASP A 148 -26.85 23.80 8.61
CA ASP A 148 -26.82 23.97 7.16
C ASP A 148 -25.50 23.47 6.55
N ASN A 149 -25.18 22.19 6.78
CA ASN A 149 -24.01 21.54 6.19
C ASN A 149 -24.42 20.75 4.93
N PRO A 150 -24.15 21.24 3.70
CA PRO A 150 -24.44 20.49 2.48
C PRO A 150 -23.59 19.22 2.36
N PHE A 151 -22.45 19.14 3.02
CA PHE A 151 -21.60 17.94 3.05
C PHE A 151 -22.05 16.95 4.14
N ALA A 152 -23.25 17.09 4.68
CA ALA A 152 -23.87 16.04 5.50
C ALA A 152 -24.38 14.91 4.60
N PRO A 153 -24.20 13.63 4.98
CA PRO A 153 -24.73 12.52 4.20
C PRO A 153 -26.27 12.53 4.23
N PRO A 154 -26.93 11.94 3.23
CA PRO A 154 -28.38 11.76 3.28
C PRO A 154 -28.79 10.95 4.51
N ALA A 155 -29.95 11.30 5.09
CA ALA A 155 -30.62 10.51 6.12
C ALA A 155 -31.01 9.12 5.58
N ALA A 156 -31.52 9.08 4.35
CA ALA A 156 -31.91 7.87 3.64
C ALA A 156 -31.06 7.72 2.36
N PRO A 157 -30.19 6.71 2.27
CA PRO A 157 -29.38 6.45 1.07
C PRO A 157 -30.20 6.35 -0.23
N ASP A 158 -31.43 5.88 -0.15
CA ASP A 158 -32.33 5.73 -1.31
C ASP A 158 -32.69 7.07 -1.95
N ASP A 159 -32.76 8.15 -1.17
CA ASP A 159 -33.04 9.49 -1.72
C ASP A 159 -31.90 9.95 -2.63
N PHE A 160 -30.66 9.74 -2.20
CA PHE A 160 -29.49 10.04 -2.99
C PHE A 160 -29.32 9.08 -4.17
N ALA A 161 -29.68 7.80 -4.02
CA ALA A 161 -29.68 6.84 -5.11
C ALA A 161 -30.68 7.22 -6.22
N ARG A 162 -31.87 7.72 -5.87
CA ARG A 162 -32.84 8.25 -6.85
C ARG A 162 -32.31 9.46 -7.60
N PHE A 163 -31.70 10.41 -6.90
CA PHE A 163 -31.04 11.55 -7.53
C PHE A 163 -29.92 11.11 -8.48
N ALA A 164 -29.03 10.23 -8.01
CA ALA A 164 -27.90 9.76 -8.80
C ALA A 164 -28.36 8.99 -10.05
N ALA A 165 -29.42 8.18 -9.94
CA ALA A 165 -30.04 7.52 -11.08
C ALA A 165 -30.68 8.53 -12.06
N ALA A 166 -31.37 9.56 -11.58
CA ALA A 166 -31.93 10.62 -12.43
C ALA A 166 -30.84 11.41 -13.15
N PHE A 167 -29.72 11.69 -12.48
CA PHE A 167 -28.55 12.31 -13.07
C PHE A 167 -27.93 11.42 -14.16
N ALA A 168 -27.70 10.13 -13.86
CA ALA A 168 -27.15 9.17 -14.81
C ALA A 168 -28.07 8.96 -16.02
N LEU A 169 -29.38 8.85 -15.81
CA LEU A 169 -30.38 8.72 -16.88
C LEU A 169 -30.35 9.92 -17.84
N ARG A 170 -30.12 11.12 -17.30
CA ARG A 170 -30.07 12.35 -18.10
C ARG A 170 -28.74 12.52 -18.82
N TYR A 171 -27.63 12.16 -18.18
CA TYR A 171 -26.30 12.57 -18.59
C TYR A 171 -25.36 11.42 -18.96
N GLY A 172 -25.77 10.15 -18.93
CA GLY A 172 -24.91 8.99 -19.21
C GLY A 172 -24.23 9.02 -20.59
N GLU A 173 -24.82 9.69 -21.58
CA GLU A 173 -24.18 9.89 -22.89
C GLU A 173 -23.01 10.90 -22.86
N SER A 174 -23.03 11.84 -21.90
CA SER A 174 -22.04 12.93 -21.78
C SER A 174 -21.09 12.75 -20.58
N VAL A 175 -21.49 11.97 -19.58
CA VAL A 175 -20.78 11.75 -18.33
C VAL A 175 -20.57 10.27 -18.18
N ARG A 176 -19.30 9.87 -18.10
CA ARG A 176 -18.92 8.48 -17.87
C ARG A 176 -18.40 8.22 -16.47
N PHE A 177 -17.74 9.21 -15.86
CA PHE A 177 -17.01 9.04 -14.61
C PHE A 177 -17.77 9.71 -13.46
N TYR A 178 -18.23 8.87 -12.53
CA TYR A 178 -19.01 9.30 -11.37
C TYR A 178 -18.21 9.07 -10.09
N GLN A 179 -17.77 10.15 -9.43
CA GLN A 179 -17.24 10.08 -8.07
C GLN A 179 -18.41 10.17 -7.07
N ILE A 180 -18.54 9.16 -6.21
CA ILE A 180 -19.63 9.11 -5.22
C ILE A 180 -19.15 9.67 -3.88
N TRP A 181 -19.61 10.87 -3.56
CA TRP A 181 -19.22 11.67 -2.39
C TRP A 181 -17.79 12.21 -2.42
N ASP A 182 -17.45 13.09 -1.47
CA ASP A 182 -16.11 13.61 -1.26
C ASP A 182 -15.75 13.64 0.23
N GLU A 183 -14.58 13.09 0.58
CA GLU A 183 -14.01 13.12 1.95
C GLU A 183 -14.93 12.61 3.10
N PRO A 184 -15.63 11.46 2.98
CA PRO A 184 -16.51 10.94 4.05
C PRO A 184 -15.76 10.49 5.31
N ASN A 185 -14.42 10.56 5.29
CA ASN A 185 -13.53 10.21 6.39
C ASN A 185 -13.19 11.37 7.32
N ILE A 186 -13.82 12.55 7.15
CA ILE A 186 -13.74 13.68 8.08
C ILE A 186 -15.14 14.17 8.47
N ALA A 187 -15.30 14.56 9.73
CA ALA A 187 -16.59 14.96 10.29
C ALA A 187 -17.24 16.14 9.54
N PRO A 188 -16.53 17.20 9.11
CA PRO A 188 -17.14 18.29 8.36
C PRO A 188 -17.83 17.84 7.06
N HIS A 189 -17.36 16.75 6.45
CA HIS A 189 -17.93 16.19 5.21
C HIS A 189 -18.76 14.93 5.49
N TRP A 190 -19.15 14.75 6.76
CA TRP A 190 -20.02 13.69 7.22
C TRP A 190 -20.97 14.18 8.34
N GLY A 191 -21.54 15.38 8.17
CA GLY A 191 -22.59 15.89 9.05
C GLY A 191 -22.11 16.40 10.43
N ASN A 192 -20.81 16.67 10.56
CA ASN A 192 -20.12 16.90 11.83
C ASN A 192 -20.35 15.77 12.85
N ARG A 193 -20.57 14.54 12.35
CA ARG A 193 -20.77 13.34 13.16
C ARG A 193 -19.47 12.54 13.27
N LEU A 194 -19.56 11.39 13.95
CA LEU A 194 -18.50 10.41 13.89
C LEU A 194 -18.40 9.86 12.45
N THR A 195 -17.19 9.67 11.98
CA THR A 195 -16.90 9.15 10.65
C THR A 195 -17.17 7.65 10.61
N GLU A 196 -17.98 7.21 9.64
CA GLU A 196 -18.54 5.86 9.61
C GLU A 196 -18.30 5.18 8.24
N PRO A 197 -17.20 4.40 8.07
CA PRO A 197 -16.94 3.65 6.85
C PRO A 197 -18.08 2.71 6.46
N ILE A 198 -18.80 2.16 7.45
CA ILE A 198 -19.94 1.26 7.23
C ILE A 198 -21.11 2.01 6.60
N ALA A 199 -21.42 3.21 7.08
CA ALA A 199 -22.51 4.02 6.54
C ALA A 199 -22.21 4.44 5.10
N TYR A 200 -20.97 4.83 4.80
CA TYR A 200 -20.54 5.13 3.44
C TYR A 200 -20.59 3.89 2.53
N GLY A 201 -20.19 2.71 3.02
CA GLY A 201 -20.34 1.46 2.27
C GLY A 201 -21.79 1.11 1.93
N ARG A 202 -22.74 1.40 2.83
CA ARG A 202 -24.19 1.24 2.55
C ARG A 202 -24.70 2.25 1.53
N LEU A 203 -24.21 3.50 1.58
CA LEU A 203 -24.53 4.51 0.57
C LEU A 203 -24.11 4.04 -0.82
N LEU A 204 -22.88 3.56 -0.97
CA LEU A 204 -22.38 2.97 -2.23
C LEU A 204 -23.24 1.80 -2.71
N ALA A 205 -23.61 0.90 -1.81
CA ALA A 205 -24.41 -0.28 -2.13
C ALA A 205 -25.81 0.05 -2.67
N GLN A 206 -26.37 1.22 -2.35
CA GLN A 206 -27.65 1.69 -2.90
C GLN A 206 -27.47 2.51 -4.18
N VAL A 207 -26.49 3.42 -4.19
CA VAL A 207 -26.30 4.38 -5.28
C VAL A 207 -25.78 3.71 -6.55
N VAL A 208 -24.81 2.81 -6.43
CA VAL A 208 -24.10 2.26 -7.60
C VAL A 208 -24.98 1.37 -8.48
N PRO A 209 -25.79 0.46 -7.92
CA PRO A 209 -26.77 -0.27 -8.74
C PRO A 209 -27.79 0.65 -9.42
N ALA A 210 -28.20 1.74 -8.75
CA ALA A 210 -29.16 2.69 -9.30
C ALA A 210 -28.58 3.49 -10.48
N ILE A 211 -27.33 3.95 -10.36
CA ILE A 211 -26.59 4.56 -11.48
C ILE A 211 -26.46 3.56 -12.63
N ARG A 212 -25.98 2.33 -12.36
CA ARG A 212 -25.73 1.32 -13.40
C ARG A 212 -26.98 0.83 -14.12
N ALA A 213 -28.15 0.94 -13.48
CA ALA A 213 -29.43 0.65 -14.13
C ALA A 213 -29.83 1.74 -15.13
N ALA A 214 -29.39 2.98 -14.93
CA ALA A 214 -29.66 4.12 -15.80
C ALA A 214 -28.55 4.33 -16.86
N ASP A 215 -27.30 4.01 -16.51
CA ASP A 215 -26.12 4.09 -17.36
C ASP A 215 -25.24 2.85 -17.15
N ALA A 216 -25.28 1.92 -18.11
CA ALA A 216 -24.52 0.67 -18.04
C ALA A 216 -23.00 0.85 -18.24
N ASP A 217 -22.57 1.98 -18.82
CA ASP A 217 -21.17 2.28 -19.11
C ASP A 217 -20.49 3.13 -18.01
N ALA A 218 -21.26 3.49 -16.97
CA ALA A 218 -20.82 4.27 -15.82
C ALA A 218 -19.58 3.66 -15.14
N VAL A 219 -18.53 4.47 -15.03
CA VAL A 219 -17.31 4.16 -14.27
C VAL A 219 -17.40 4.86 -12.92
N ILE A 220 -17.40 4.06 -11.85
CA ILE A 220 -17.59 4.55 -10.49
C ILE A 220 -16.23 4.78 -9.81
N LEU A 221 -15.97 6.03 -9.43
CA LEU A 221 -14.85 6.41 -8.56
C LEU A 221 -15.36 6.42 -7.12
N LEU A 222 -14.60 5.77 -6.23
CA LEU A 222 -14.78 5.93 -4.79
C LEU A 222 -14.62 7.40 -4.39
N ALA A 223 -15.18 7.83 -3.25
CA ALA A 223 -14.90 9.14 -2.69
C ALA A 223 -13.40 9.37 -2.53
N ALA A 224 -12.96 10.59 -2.83
CA ALA A 224 -11.59 10.99 -2.58
C ALA A 224 -11.43 11.21 -1.07
N LEU A 225 -10.84 10.25 -0.38
CA LEU A 225 -10.62 10.35 1.07
C LEU A 225 -9.68 11.54 1.39
N ALA A 226 -10.00 12.30 2.43
CA ALA A 226 -9.19 13.42 2.89
C ALA A 226 -7.88 12.93 3.51
N PRO A 227 -6.72 13.49 3.12
CA PRO A 227 -5.46 13.15 3.75
C PRO A 227 -5.41 13.62 5.19
N THR A 228 -5.37 12.66 6.10
CA THR A 228 -5.26 12.92 7.55
C THR A 228 -4.37 11.88 8.20
N ALA A 229 -3.76 12.29 9.32
CA ALA A 229 -3.01 11.43 10.22
C ALA A 229 -3.87 10.93 11.40
N ASP A 230 -5.11 11.44 11.53
CA ASP A 230 -6.00 11.15 12.63
C ASP A 230 -6.60 9.73 12.51
N ARG A 231 -6.82 9.07 13.66
CA ARG A 231 -7.53 7.79 13.78
C ARG A 231 -8.65 7.85 14.82
N GLY A 232 -9.03 9.07 15.20
CA GLY A 232 -10.12 9.34 16.11
C GLY A 232 -11.48 9.14 15.46
N HIS A 233 -12.52 9.57 16.17
CA HIS A 233 -13.88 9.40 15.69
C HIS A 233 -14.32 10.49 14.70
N THR A 234 -13.70 11.67 14.75
CA THR A 234 -14.03 12.81 13.88
C THR A 234 -13.21 12.88 12.59
N ALA A 235 -12.13 12.11 12.49
CA ALA A 235 -11.37 11.93 11.27
C ALA A 235 -10.62 10.60 11.31
N ILE A 236 -10.56 9.90 10.19
CA ILE A 236 -9.86 8.63 10.05
C ILE A 236 -8.93 8.68 8.83
N ASP A 237 -7.67 8.27 9.01
CA ASP A 237 -6.69 8.21 7.95
C ASP A 237 -7.17 7.35 6.78
N GLU A 238 -6.86 7.81 5.56
CA GLU A 238 -7.38 7.26 4.32
C GLU A 238 -7.12 5.75 4.18
N ALA A 239 -5.95 5.28 4.60
CA ALA A 239 -5.58 3.88 4.49
C ALA A 239 -6.40 3.01 5.45
N TYR A 240 -6.57 3.44 6.69
CA TYR A 240 -7.38 2.72 7.66
C TYR A 240 -8.88 2.80 7.33
N TYR A 241 -9.38 3.95 6.87
CA TYR A 241 -10.76 4.10 6.40
C TYR A 241 -11.04 3.15 5.23
N LEU A 242 -10.15 3.11 4.22
CA LEU A 242 -10.27 2.22 3.07
C LEU A 242 -10.22 0.74 3.47
N GLN A 243 -9.36 0.36 4.41
CA GLN A 243 -9.32 -1.02 4.94
C GLN A 243 -10.66 -1.41 5.57
N ARG A 244 -11.24 -0.52 6.39
CA ARG A 244 -12.54 -0.76 7.01
C ARG A 244 -13.66 -0.80 5.98
N LEU A 245 -13.57 -0.03 4.92
CA LEU A 245 -14.53 -0.04 3.82
C LEU A 245 -14.45 -1.34 3.00
N TYR A 246 -13.26 -1.89 2.76
CA TYR A 246 -13.15 -3.23 2.17
C TYR A 246 -13.78 -4.29 3.07
N ALA A 247 -13.58 -4.20 4.39
CA ALA A 247 -14.15 -5.14 5.36
C ALA A 247 -15.69 -5.12 5.42
N THR A 248 -16.35 -4.07 4.91
CA THR A 248 -17.82 -4.03 4.80
C THR A 248 -18.34 -4.71 3.53
N GLY A 249 -17.44 -5.16 2.65
CA GLY A 249 -17.81 -5.73 1.36
C GLY A 249 -18.05 -4.67 0.28
N ALA A 250 -17.51 -3.46 0.42
CA ALA A 250 -17.75 -2.37 -0.53
C ALA A 250 -17.10 -2.57 -1.92
N ALA A 251 -16.16 -3.51 -2.06
CA ALA A 251 -15.36 -3.71 -3.28
C ALA A 251 -16.19 -3.76 -4.58
N PRO A 252 -17.35 -4.42 -4.67
CA PRO A 252 -18.12 -4.45 -5.92
C PRO A 252 -18.74 -3.11 -6.35
N TYR A 253 -18.76 -2.09 -5.48
CA TYR A 253 -19.45 -0.81 -5.70
C TYR A 253 -18.50 0.34 -6.08
N PHE A 254 -17.34 0.04 -6.66
CA PHE A 254 -16.47 1.04 -7.30
C PHE A 254 -15.52 0.37 -8.28
N ASP A 255 -15.11 1.11 -9.31
CA ASP A 255 -14.21 0.69 -10.37
C ASP A 255 -12.81 1.28 -10.21
N ALA A 256 -12.67 2.38 -9.47
CA ALA A 256 -11.39 2.99 -9.12
C ALA A 256 -11.43 3.62 -7.72
N VAL A 257 -10.27 3.65 -7.04
CA VAL A 257 -10.11 4.36 -5.76
C VAL A 257 -9.62 5.78 -6.04
N ALA A 258 -10.41 6.80 -5.72
CA ALA A 258 -9.96 8.18 -5.80
C ALA A 258 -9.10 8.55 -4.59
N VAL A 259 -8.03 9.31 -4.83
CA VAL A 259 -7.05 9.70 -3.81
C VAL A 259 -6.62 11.15 -3.95
N GLN A 260 -6.11 11.73 -2.87
CA GLN A 260 -5.70 13.13 -2.84
C GLN A 260 -4.24 13.32 -2.40
N PRO A 261 -3.24 12.97 -3.24
CA PRO A 261 -1.85 12.97 -2.82
C PRO A 261 -1.27 14.40 -2.81
N TYR A 262 -1.69 15.23 -1.86
CA TYR A 262 -1.04 16.51 -1.61
C TYR A 262 0.38 16.30 -1.08
N GLY A 263 1.30 17.19 -1.43
CA GLY A 263 2.70 17.08 -1.01
C GLY A 263 2.99 17.54 0.41
N PHE A 264 2.10 18.34 1.01
CA PHE A 264 2.23 18.87 2.38
C PHE A 264 3.63 19.44 2.69
N GLY A 265 4.16 20.31 1.81
CA GLY A 265 5.48 20.93 1.96
C GLY A 265 6.69 20.07 1.56
N LEU A 266 6.51 18.75 1.42
CA LEU A 266 7.59 17.79 1.16
C LEU A 266 7.78 17.52 -0.33
N ALA A 267 8.99 17.13 -0.72
CA ALA A 267 9.27 16.76 -2.11
C ALA A 267 8.42 15.54 -2.55
N PRO A 268 8.07 15.42 -3.85
CA PRO A 268 7.26 14.32 -4.36
C PRO A 268 7.86 12.93 -4.11
N ASP A 269 9.19 12.80 -4.06
CA ASP A 269 9.93 11.56 -3.86
C ASP A 269 10.29 11.30 -2.39
N ASP A 270 9.75 12.08 -1.44
CA ASP A 270 10.02 11.89 -0.02
C ASP A 270 9.62 10.48 0.43
N PRO A 271 10.58 9.64 0.86
CA PRO A 271 10.34 8.21 1.07
C PRO A 271 9.62 7.90 2.39
N ARG A 272 9.38 8.92 3.24
CA ARG A 272 8.80 8.70 4.56
C ARG A 272 7.34 8.28 4.41
N SER A 273 7.01 7.09 4.90
CA SER A 273 5.71 6.45 4.72
C SER A 273 4.98 6.17 6.04
N ARG A 274 5.28 6.94 7.10
CA ARG A 274 4.58 6.84 8.39
C ARG A 274 3.19 7.49 8.27
N VAL A 275 2.20 6.92 8.96
CA VAL A 275 0.81 7.44 8.97
C VAL A 275 0.73 8.92 9.34
N ALA A 276 1.58 9.37 10.28
CA ALA A 276 1.65 10.75 10.73
C ALA A 276 2.24 11.74 9.71
N ILE A 277 2.84 11.25 8.63
CA ILE A 277 3.47 12.09 7.60
C ILE A 277 2.51 12.14 6.42
N LEU A 278 2.06 13.36 6.11
CA LEU A 278 1.28 13.66 4.92
C LEU A 278 2.27 14.03 3.80
N ASN A 279 2.19 13.35 2.65
CA ASN A 279 3.01 13.61 1.46
C ASN A 279 2.42 12.93 0.22
N PHE A 280 3.00 13.25 -0.95
CA PHE A 280 2.60 12.71 -2.25
C PHE A 280 2.69 11.18 -2.32
N GLN A 281 3.71 10.57 -1.70
CA GLN A 281 3.94 9.12 -1.72
C GLN A 281 2.90 8.31 -0.94
N ARG A 282 2.01 8.96 -0.17
CA ARG A 282 0.91 8.27 0.52
C ARG A 282 -0.02 7.50 -0.40
N VAL A 283 -0.11 7.89 -1.68
CA VAL A 283 -0.83 7.09 -2.67
C VAL A 283 -0.40 5.62 -2.67
N GLY A 284 0.88 5.33 -2.42
CA GLY A 284 1.40 3.97 -2.28
C GLY A 284 0.85 3.22 -1.05
N LEU A 285 0.49 3.91 0.04
CA LEU A 285 -0.20 3.29 1.19
C LEU A 285 -1.59 2.79 0.79
N LEU A 286 -2.37 3.61 0.09
CA LEU A 286 -3.73 3.25 -0.33
C LEU A 286 -3.68 2.13 -1.37
N ARG A 287 -2.72 2.18 -2.29
CA ARG A 287 -2.45 1.09 -3.23
C ARG A 287 -2.16 -0.23 -2.52
N ARG A 288 -1.38 -0.21 -1.44
CA ARG A 288 -1.11 -1.42 -0.63
C ARG A 288 -2.37 -1.97 0.03
N VAL A 289 -3.26 -1.11 0.52
CA VAL A 289 -4.56 -1.53 1.07
C VAL A 289 -5.40 -2.24 0.00
N MET A 290 -5.47 -1.69 -1.22
CA MET A 290 -6.17 -2.34 -2.34
C MET A 290 -5.60 -3.72 -2.65
N VAL A 291 -4.27 -3.84 -2.78
CA VAL A 291 -3.61 -5.11 -3.06
C VAL A 291 -3.84 -6.13 -1.95
N ALA A 292 -3.74 -5.72 -0.68
CA ALA A 292 -3.98 -6.59 0.46
C ALA A 292 -5.44 -7.06 0.54
N ALA A 293 -6.39 -6.25 0.08
CA ALA A 293 -7.81 -6.60 -0.03
C ALA A 293 -8.14 -7.45 -1.27
N GLY A 294 -7.16 -7.79 -2.13
CA GLY A 294 -7.38 -8.51 -3.38
C GLY A 294 -7.89 -7.65 -4.54
N ASP A 295 -8.03 -6.34 -4.35
CA ASP A 295 -8.55 -5.38 -5.34
C ASP A 295 -7.42 -4.65 -6.10
N GLY A 296 -6.24 -5.28 -6.17
CA GLY A 296 -5.09 -4.74 -6.88
C GLY A 296 -5.31 -4.61 -8.40
N ALA A 297 -6.34 -5.24 -8.96
CA ALA A 297 -6.65 -5.13 -10.37
C ALA A 297 -7.36 -3.82 -10.74
N LYS A 298 -7.89 -3.06 -9.76
CA LYS A 298 -8.48 -1.73 -10.00
C LYS A 298 -7.42 -0.62 -9.90
N PRO A 299 -7.59 0.49 -10.62
CA PRO A 299 -6.64 1.57 -10.58
C PRO A 299 -6.94 2.53 -9.45
N VAL A 300 -5.97 3.40 -9.24
CA VAL A 300 -6.06 4.57 -8.40
C VAL A 300 -6.25 5.78 -9.30
N TRP A 301 -7.09 6.72 -8.89
CA TRP A 301 -7.24 8.01 -9.57
C TRP A 301 -6.85 9.12 -8.60
N ALA A 302 -5.71 9.77 -8.84
CA ALA A 302 -5.31 10.92 -8.04
C ALA A 302 -6.12 12.14 -8.48
N VAL A 303 -7.30 12.32 -7.89
CA VAL A 303 -8.24 13.35 -8.32
C VAL A 303 -7.84 14.75 -7.83
N ARG A 304 -7.04 14.87 -6.76
CA ARG A 304 -6.49 16.13 -6.26
C ARG A 304 -5.05 15.95 -5.80
N TYR A 305 -4.08 16.52 -6.51
CA TYR A 305 -2.69 16.60 -6.04
C TYR A 305 -2.17 18.03 -6.11
N GLY A 306 -1.15 18.33 -5.30
CA GLY A 306 -0.39 19.56 -5.45
C GLY A 306 0.38 20.01 -4.21
N TRP A 307 1.01 21.16 -4.34
CA TRP A 307 1.75 21.86 -3.29
C TRP A 307 1.22 23.27 -3.15
N ASN A 308 1.01 23.72 -1.92
CA ASN A 308 0.40 25.01 -1.64
C ASN A 308 1.50 26.07 -1.44
N ARG A 309 1.36 27.25 -2.06
CA ARG A 309 2.26 28.40 -1.86
C ARG A 309 1.74 29.42 -0.83
N SER A 310 0.52 29.22 -0.32
CA SER A 310 -0.06 30.04 0.73
C SER A 310 0.46 29.63 2.11
N THR A 311 0.55 30.60 3.01
CA THR A 311 1.06 30.43 4.39
C THR A 311 -0.05 30.19 5.42
N ASN A 312 -1.31 30.33 5.04
CA ASN A 312 -2.46 30.31 5.94
C ASN A 312 -3.33 29.04 5.80
N GLY A 313 -2.76 27.93 5.32
CA GLY A 313 -3.48 26.68 5.07
C GLY A 313 -2.92 25.47 5.79
N VAL A 314 -3.70 24.39 5.85
CA VAL A 314 -3.30 23.11 6.47
C VAL A 314 -2.30 22.30 5.62
N TRP A 315 -2.11 22.68 4.35
CA TRP A 315 -1.27 21.97 3.39
C TRP A 315 0.23 22.30 3.48
N GLN A 316 0.64 23.05 4.50
CA GLN A 316 1.99 23.64 4.60
C GLN A 316 2.32 24.51 3.38
N THR A 317 3.51 25.10 3.35
CA THR A 317 3.90 26.06 2.30
C THR A 317 5.16 25.61 1.59
N VAL A 318 5.19 25.80 0.27
CA VAL A 318 6.40 25.74 -0.55
C VAL A 318 6.63 27.08 -1.28
N THR A 319 7.86 27.31 -1.72
CA THR A 319 8.14 28.44 -2.62
C THR A 319 7.57 28.17 -4.03
N PRO A 320 7.28 29.20 -4.83
CA PRO A 320 6.86 29.02 -6.23
C PRO A 320 7.83 28.16 -7.06
N ASP A 321 9.14 28.33 -6.86
CA ASP A 321 10.16 27.53 -7.55
C ASP A 321 10.12 26.05 -7.13
N ALA A 322 9.90 25.78 -5.84
CA ALA A 322 9.72 24.42 -5.35
C ALA A 322 8.41 23.82 -5.91
N GLN A 323 7.31 24.57 -5.93
CA GLN A 323 6.04 24.15 -6.52
C GLN A 323 6.21 23.71 -7.97
N ALA A 324 6.91 24.51 -8.80
CA ALA A 324 7.18 24.19 -10.19
C ALA A 324 8.00 22.89 -10.35
N ARG A 325 9.14 22.77 -9.65
CA ARG A 325 9.97 21.55 -9.70
C ARG A 325 9.23 20.32 -9.21
N TYR A 326 8.42 20.45 -8.16
CA TYR A 326 7.65 19.35 -7.60
C TYR A 326 6.54 18.88 -8.54
N VAL A 327 5.92 19.77 -9.32
CA VAL A 327 4.97 19.37 -10.38
C VAL A 327 5.66 18.52 -11.46
N GLU A 328 6.84 18.93 -11.93
CA GLU A 328 7.62 18.16 -12.93
C GLU A 328 7.98 16.77 -12.38
N GLN A 329 8.52 16.71 -11.16
CA GLN A 329 8.90 15.45 -10.48
C GLN A 329 7.70 14.55 -10.17
N ALA A 330 6.57 15.11 -9.74
CA ALA A 330 5.36 14.35 -9.44
C ALA A 330 4.75 13.71 -10.68
N ASN A 331 4.69 14.46 -11.79
CA ASN A 331 4.24 13.92 -13.07
C ASN A 331 5.17 12.83 -13.59
N ALA A 332 6.49 13.02 -13.45
CA ALA A 332 7.48 12.02 -13.76
C ALA A 332 7.26 10.70 -13.00
N LEU A 333 7.06 10.77 -11.69
CA LEU A 333 6.75 9.61 -10.84
C LEU A 333 5.42 8.95 -11.24
N ALA A 334 4.38 9.78 -11.44
CA ALA A 334 3.04 9.32 -11.78
C ALA A 334 2.96 8.59 -13.11
N ARG A 335 3.70 9.06 -14.14
CA ARG A 335 3.85 8.34 -15.43
C ARG A 335 4.49 6.96 -15.26
N GLY A 336 5.29 6.78 -14.21
CA GLY A 336 5.82 5.49 -13.83
C GLY A 336 4.74 4.55 -13.30
N TRP A 337 3.71 5.03 -12.58
CA TRP A 337 2.72 4.20 -11.90
C TRP A 337 1.68 3.62 -12.87
N PRO A 338 1.76 2.35 -13.29
CA PRO A 338 0.83 1.80 -14.29
C PRO A 338 -0.54 1.47 -13.72
N TRP A 339 -0.70 1.60 -12.40
CA TRP A 339 -1.97 1.50 -11.69
C TRP A 339 -2.64 2.85 -11.48
N LEU A 340 -2.02 3.97 -11.89
CA LEU A 340 -2.61 5.30 -11.79
C LEU A 340 -3.35 5.63 -13.10
N ALA A 341 -4.66 5.88 -13.01
CA ALA A 341 -5.52 6.21 -14.16
C ALA A 341 -5.57 7.72 -14.46
N GLY A 342 -5.38 8.57 -13.46
CA GLY A 342 -5.44 10.02 -13.62
C GLY A 342 -4.68 10.76 -12.52
N LEU A 343 -4.19 11.95 -12.87
CA LEU A 343 -3.46 12.89 -12.02
C LEU A 343 -4.04 14.30 -12.18
N GLY A 344 -4.97 14.66 -11.30
CA GLY A 344 -5.74 15.91 -11.33
C GLY A 344 -5.16 16.99 -10.42
N TRP A 345 -4.73 18.11 -10.98
CA TRP A 345 -4.23 19.23 -10.19
C TRP A 345 -5.33 19.83 -9.30
N ALA A 346 -4.94 20.27 -8.10
CA ALA A 346 -5.82 20.61 -7.00
C ALA A 346 -6.94 21.61 -7.33
N VAL A 347 -6.67 22.66 -8.11
CA VAL A 347 -7.67 23.64 -8.58
C VAL A 347 -7.07 24.57 -9.63
N ASP A 348 -7.86 24.95 -10.64
CA ASP A 348 -7.51 26.00 -11.59
C ASP A 348 -7.69 27.41 -10.99
N ARG A 349 -8.93 27.77 -10.63
CA ARG A 349 -9.39 29.02 -10.05
C ARG A 349 -10.45 28.71 -8.98
N PRO A 350 -10.14 28.92 -7.69
CA PRO A 350 -11.09 28.69 -6.61
C PRO A 350 -12.31 29.63 -6.71
N ALA A 351 -13.50 29.07 -6.54
CA ALA A 351 -14.72 29.84 -6.26
C ALA A 351 -14.77 30.23 -4.76
N ALA A 352 -13.72 30.89 -4.27
CA ALA A 352 -13.51 31.21 -2.85
C ALA A 352 -12.92 32.61 -2.66
N PRO A 353 -13.12 33.24 -1.48
CA PRO A 353 -12.49 34.52 -1.15
C PRO A 353 -10.98 34.51 -1.37
N THR A 354 -10.39 35.65 -1.69
CA THR A 354 -8.97 35.77 -2.09
C THR A 354 -7.97 35.43 -0.98
N ASN A 355 -8.42 35.44 0.28
CA ASN A 355 -7.64 35.01 1.43
C ASN A 355 -7.74 33.49 1.70
N ASP A 356 -8.54 32.75 0.94
CA ASP A 356 -8.66 31.31 1.09
C ASP A 356 -7.34 30.62 0.71
N PRO A 357 -6.79 29.72 1.56
CA PRO A 357 -5.55 29.00 1.25
C PRO A 357 -5.59 28.17 -0.05
N LEU A 358 -6.76 27.84 -0.60
CA LEU A 358 -6.91 27.19 -1.90
C LEU A 358 -6.27 28.00 -3.04
N TRP A 359 -6.22 29.33 -2.93
CA TRP A 359 -5.54 30.20 -3.90
C TRP A 359 -4.04 29.92 -4.03
N GLY A 360 -3.44 29.23 -3.05
CA GLY A 360 -2.06 28.81 -3.14
C GLY A 360 -1.80 27.64 -4.10
N PHE A 361 -2.85 26.93 -4.54
CA PHE A 361 -2.78 25.94 -5.62
C PHE A 361 -3.17 26.49 -6.99
N ALA A 362 -3.93 27.59 -7.01
CA ALA A 362 -4.51 28.15 -8.22
C ALA A 362 -3.46 28.46 -9.30
N LEU A 363 -3.83 28.20 -10.56
CA LEU A 363 -3.03 28.54 -11.73
C LEU A 363 -3.17 30.01 -12.15
N TYR A 364 -4.06 30.74 -11.47
CA TYR A 364 -4.29 32.17 -11.67
C TYR A 364 -4.13 32.92 -10.35
N THR A 365 -3.73 34.19 -10.44
CA THR A 365 -3.91 35.14 -9.34
C THR A 365 -5.39 35.49 -9.20
N PRO A 366 -5.81 36.05 -8.04
CA PRO A 366 -7.16 36.58 -7.87
C PRO A 366 -7.60 37.52 -9.00
N ASP A 367 -6.67 38.35 -9.47
CA ASP A 367 -6.86 39.32 -10.57
C ASP A 367 -6.95 38.67 -11.96
N GLY A 368 -6.83 37.33 -12.05
CA GLY A 368 -7.00 36.57 -13.29
C GLY A 368 -5.74 36.43 -14.14
N LEU A 369 -4.57 36.81 -13.63
CA LEU A 369 -3.31 36.63 -14.34
C LEU A 369 -2.78 35.20 -14.17
N PRO A 370 -2.31 34.53 -15.24
CA PRO A 370 -1.70 33.21 -15.11
C PRO A 370 -0.43 33.30 -14.26
N VAL A 371 -0.20 32.30 -13.43
CA VAL A 371 1.04 32.17 -12.65
C VAL A 371 2.06 31.32 -13.42
N ALA A 372 3.34 31.44 -13.07
CA ALA A 372 4.44 30.70 -13.73
C ALA A 372 4.26 29.17 -13.78
N LEU A 373 3.39 28.62 -12.92
CA LEU A 373 3.05 27.20 -12.92
C LEU A 373 2.28 26.76 -14.19
N TRP A 374 1.56 27.68 -14.83
CA TRP A 374 0.80 27.41 -16.05
C TRP A 374 1.70 26.89 -17.19
N ASP A 375 2.80 27.60 -17.45
CA ASP A 375 3.74 27.23 -18.51
C ASP A 375 4.42 25.89 -18.23
N ARG A 376 4.62 25.57 -16.94
CA ARG A 376 5.15 24.27 -16.51
C ARG A 376 4.20 23.13 -16.78
N PHE A 377 2.90 23.32 -16.55
CA PHE A 377 1.90 22.33 -16.93
C PHE A 377 1.83 22.11 -18.43
N ALA A 378 1.81 23.18 -19.22
CA ALA A 378 1.82 23.06 -20.68
C ALA A 378 3.04 22.27 -21.18
N LEU A 379 4.22 22.47 -20.58
CA LEU A 379 5.43 21.71 -20.89
C LEU A 379 5.29 20.24 -20.47
N VAL A 380 4.93 19.97 -19.22
CA VAL A 380 4.89 18.62 -18.63
C VAL A 380 3.82 17.76 -19.27
N ASN A 381 2.66 18.31 -19.60
CA ASN A 381 1.55 17.56 -20.19
C ASN A 381 1.86 17.15 -21.64
N ARG A 382 2.46 18.07 -22.42
CA ARG A 382 2.81 17.86 -23.83
C ARG A 382 4.07 17.02 -24.04
N SER A 383 4.97 16.96 -23.05
CA SER A 383 6.14 16.09 -23.12
C SER A 383 5.73 14.64 -22.89
N SER A 384 5.47 13.92 -23.98
CA SER A 384 5.21 12.47 -24.02
C SER A 384 6.48 11.63 -23.78
N ALA A 385 7.42 12.14 -22.97
CA ALA A 385 8.67 11.45 -22.70
C ALA A 385 8.47 10.42 -21.59
N LEU A 386 8.36 9.16 -22.00
CA LEU A 386 8.61 7.98 -21.18
C LEU A 386 9.88 8.20 -20.35
N LEU A 387 9.73 8.40 -19.04
CA LEU A 387 10.84 8.18 -18.13
C LEU A 387 11.02 6.68 -17.99
N THR A 388 11.87 6.14 -18.85
CA THR A 388 12.37 4.78 -18.74
C THR A 388 13.29 4.69 -17.52
N GLY A 389 12.75 4.15 -16.42
CA GLY A 389 13.24 2.87 -15.91
C GLY A 389 14.66 2.75 -15.34
N ASP A 390 15.32 3.80 -14.83
CA ASP A 390 16.65 3.62 -14.20
C ASP A 390 16.60 3.18 -12.72
N GLY A 391 15.45 3.32 -12.05
CA GLY A 391 15.31 2.95 -10.63
C GLY A 391 15.40 1.44 -10.36
N TRP A 392 14.97 0.61 -11.31
CA TRP A 392 14.83 -0.84 -11.11
C TRP A 392 16.17 -1.58 -11.01
N LEU A 393 17.15 -1.22 -11.85
CA LEU A 393 18.49 -1.79 -11.78
C LEU A 393 19.16 -1.49 -10.44
N SER A 394 18.88 -0.32 -9.85
CA SER A 394 19.35 0.04 -8.52
C SER A 394 18.70 -0.79 -7.40
N LEU A 395 17.43 -1.18 -7.55
CA LEU A 395 16.72 -2.02 -6.58
C LEU A 395 17.17 -3.48 -6.66
N LEU A 396 17.33 -4.02 -7.87
CA LEU A 396 17.86 -5.37 -8.08
C LEU A 396 19.29 -5.52 -7.59
N SER A 397 20.15 -4.52 -7.84
CA SER A 397 21.54 -4.57 -7.36
C SER A 397 21.61 -4.56 -5.84
N ARG A 398 20.75 -3.78 -5.16
CA ARG A 398 20.60 -3.82 -3.70
C ARG A 398 20.15 -5.20 -3.19
N LEU A 399 19.15 -5.81 -3.83
CA LEU A 399 18.70 -7.15 -3.45
C LEU A 399 19.80 -8.20 -3.64
N PHE A 400 20.49 -8.17 -4.78
CA PHE A 400 21.61 -9.08 -5.06
C PHE A 400 22.77 -8.91 -4.08
N PHE A 401 23.10 -7.66 -3.73
CA PHE A 401 24.12 -7.36 -2.72
C PHE A 401 23.76 -8.01 -1.37
N TRP A 402 22.53 -7.84 -0.91
CA TRP A 402 22.10 -8.40 0.38
C TRP A 402 21.97 -9.93 0.36
N LEU A 403 21.52 -10.53 -0.75
CA LEU A 403 21.53 -11.99 -0.92
C LEU A 403 22.96 -12.56 -0.91
N SER A 404 23.91 -11.85 -1.51
CA SER A 404 25.33 -12.23 -1.48
C SER A 404 25.91 -12.11 -0.06
N ALA A 405 25.57 -11.04 0.66
CA ALA A 405 25.93 -10.87 2.06
C ALA A 405 25.36 -11.98 2.95
N LEU A 406 24.10 -12.38 2.72
CA LEU A 406 23.44 -13.49 3.42
C LEU A 406 24.22 -14.80 3.23
N LEU A 407 24.57 -15.15 1.99
CA LEU A 407 25.37 -16.34 1.69
C LEU A 407 26.75 -16.30 2.38
N GLY A 408 27.40 -15.14 2.38
CA GLY A 408 28.67 -14.93 3.07
C GLY A 408 28.57 -15.13 4.59
N ILE A 409 27.53 -14.58 5.22
CA ILE A 409 27.27 -14.75 6.67
C ILE A 409 26.99 -16.20 7.01
N LEU A 410 26.15 -16.90 6.22
CA LEU A 410 25.84 -18.31 6.43
C LEU A 410 27.08 -19.20 6.30
N TRP A 411 27.89 -18.98 5.27
CA TRP A 411 29.14 -19.71 5.07
C TRP A 411 30.15 -19.47 6.21
N ARG A 412 30.32 -18.21 6.64
CA ARG A 412 31.20 -17.86 7.74
C ARG A 412 30.68 -18.42 9.07
N GLY A 413 29.36 -18.38 9.29
CA GLY A 413 28.70 -18.98 10.43
C GLY A 413 28.92 -20.49 10.50
N TRP A 414 28.82 -21.20 9.38
CA TRP A 414 29.11 -22.63 9.32
C TRP A 414 30.57 -22.95 9.71
N ARG A 415 31.53 -22.20 9.17
CA ARG A 415 32.96 -22.35 9.52
C ARG A 415 33.24 -22.03 10.99
N THR A 416 32.71 -20.91 11.49
CA THR A 416 32.87 -20.49 12.88
C THR A 416 32.17 -21.45 13.83
N GLY A 417 31.03 -22.04 13.45
CA GLY A 417 30.35 -23.09 14.21
C GLY A 417 31.17 -24.37 14.35
N GLY A 418 31.95 -24.72 13.32
CA GLY A 418 32.97 -25.77 13.40
C GLY A 418 34.06 -25.43 14.42
N ALA A 419 34.59 -24.20 14.40
CA ALA A 419 35.61 -23.74 15.34
C ALA A 419 35.09 -23.64 16.79
N ALA A 420 33.82 -23.26 16.98
CA ALA A 420 33.12 -23.25 18.26
C ALA A 420 32.72 -24.66 18.75
N GLN A 421 32.99 -25.69 17.95
CA GLN A 421 32.64 -27.09 18.24
C GLN A 421 31.15 -27.34 18.49
N ILE A 422 30.28 -26.59 17.80
CA ILE A 422 28.82 -26.76 17.91
C ILE A 422 28.42 -28.20 17.56
N GLY A 423 29.13 -28.84 16.62
CA GLY A 423 28.88 -30.25 16.28
C GLY A 423 29.09 -31.25 17.42
N ARG A 424 29.84 -30.89 18.47
CA ARG A 424 30.05 -31.71 19.69
C ARG A 424 29.08 -31.35 20.81
N TRP A 425 28.30 -30.29 20.64
CA TRP A 425 27.33 -29.82 21.63
C TRP A 425 26.31 -30.90 22.03
N PRO A 426 25.74 -31.70 21.10
CA PRO A 426 24.74 -32.70 21.48
C PRO A 426 25.26 -33.74 22.48
N ALA A 427 26.50 -34.19 22.28
CA ALA A 427 27.15 -35.15 23.18
C ALA A 427 27.43 -34.54 24.57
N ARG A 428 27.83 -33.26 24.61
CA ARG A 428 28.06 -32.54 25.89
C ARG A 428 26.77 -32.32 26.66
N PHE A 429 25.71 -31.90 25.98
CA PHE A 429 24.42 -31.66 26.60
C PHE A 429 23.80 -32.94 27.12
N ALA A 430 23.88 -34.04 26.37
CA ALA A 430 23.37 -35.35 26.79
C ALA A 430 24.00 -35.87 28.09
N GLN A 431 25.25 -35.50 28.38
CA GLN A 431 26.00 -35.88 29.59
C GLN A 431 25.68 -35.02 30.83
N LEU A 432 24.91 -33.93 30.69
CA LEU A 432 24.55 -33.08 31.82
C LEU A 432 23.57 -33.80 32.77
N PRO A 433 23.58 -33.47 34.08
CA PRO A 433 22.57 -33.94 35.01
C PRO A 433 21.16 -33.59 34.55
N LEU A 434 20.19 -34.46 34.87
CA LEU A 434 18.79 -34.28 34.47
C LEU A 434 18.24 -32.90 34.89
N TRP A 435 18.50 -32.47 36.12
CA TRP A 435 18.03 -31.17 36.62
C TRP A 435 18.54 -29.98 35.79
N THR A 436 19.79 -30.04 35.31
CA THR A 436 20.37 -28.97 34.48
C THR A 436 19.71 -28.93 33.11
N LYS A 437 19.43 -30.10 32.52
CA LYS A 437 18.71 -30.19 31.26
C LYS A 437 17.27 -29.69 31.39
N THR A 438 16.58 -30.09 32.46
CA THR A 438 15.22 -29.61 32.76
C THR A 438 15.20 -28.09 32.95
N ALA A 439 16.12 -27.54 33.74
CA ALA A 439 16.22 -26.08 33.94
C ALA A 439 16.49 -25.34 32.62
N ALA A 440 17.35 -25.88 31.75
CA ALA A 440 17.63 -25.30 30.44
C ALA A 440 16.39 -25.30 29.52
N TRP A 441 15.64 -26.40 29.49
CA TRP A 441 14.38 -26.51 28.74
C TRP A 441 13.32 -25.53 29.27
N VAL A 442 13.14 -25.45 30.60
CA VAL A 442 12.20 -24.52 31.22
C VAL A 442 12.56 -23.07 30.89
N LEU A 443 13.84 -22.71 30.99
CA LEU A 443 14.30 -21.37 30.63
C LEU A 443 14.03 -21.05 29.16
N LEU A 444 14.33 -21.98 28.25
CA LEU A 444 14.08 -21.81 26.82
C LEU A 444 12.58 -21.60 26.53
N VAL A 445 11.71 -22.40 27.15
CA VAL A 445 10.25 -22.27 27.00
C VAL A 445 9.76 -20.94 27.56
N ALA A 446 10.25 -20.52 28.74
CA ALA A 446 9.87 -19.24 29.33
C ALA A 446 10.30 -18.04 28.47
N VAL A 447 11.56 -18.02 28.01
CA VAL A 447 12.06 -16.96 27.12
C VAL A 447 11.29 -16.97 25.80
N TYR A 448 11.03 -18.15 25.22
CA TYR A 448 10.21 -18.26 24.03
C TYR A 448 8.80 -17.75 24.28
N TYR A 449 8.15 -18.06 25.39
CA TYR A 449 6.79 -17.61 25.66
C TYR A 449 6.68 -16.07 25.71
N PHE A 450 7.62 -15.40 26.37
CA PHE A 450 7.61 -13.94 26.51
C PHE A 450 8.26 -13.18 25.34
N ALA A 451 8.97 -13.85 24.44
CA ALA A 451 9.65 -13.19 23.32
C ALA A 451 8.65 -12.63 22.31
N THR A 452 8.56 -11.31 22.19
CA THR A 452 7.76 -10.62 21.15
C THR A 452 8.60 -10.16 19.96
N TRP A 453 9.93 -10.22 20.08
CA TRP A 453 10.86 -9.71 19.07
C TRP A 453 11.38 -10.83 18.15
N PRO A 454 11.21 -10.74 16.80
CA PRO A 454 11.55 -11.82 15.87
C PRO A 454 12.96 -12.42 15.98
N PRO A 455 14.03 -11.62 16.17
CA PRO A 455 15.37 -12.16 16.43
C PRO A 455 15.47 -13.01 17.71
N LEU A 456 14.78 -12.63 18.78
CA LEU A 456 14.80 -13.46 20.00
C LEU A 456 14.07 -14.79 19.78
N ILE A 457 12.97 -14.77 19.01
CA ILE A 457 12.22 -15.97 18.62
C ILE A 457 13.10 -16.90 17.78
N GLY A 458 13.78 -16.36 16.76
CA GLY A 458 14.71 -17.12 15.92
C GLY A 458 15.88 -17.72 16.71
N LEU A 459 16.42 -16.99 17.69
CA LEU A 459 17.47 -17.50 18.58
C LEU A 459 16.95 -18.67 19.44
N CYS A 460 15.73 -18.56 19.97
CA CYS A 460 15.10 -19.67 20.69
C CYS A 460 14.98 -20.92 19.81
N TRP A 461 14.62 -20.77 18.53
CA TRP A 461 14.56 -21.90 17.60
C TRP A 461 15.93 -22.53 17.32
N LEU A 462 16.99 -21.72 17.18
CA LEU A 462 18.35 -22.24 17.03
C LEU A 462 18.79 -23.03 18.27
N ILE A 463 18.50 -22.52 19.47
CA ILE A 463 18.81 -23.21 20.73
C ILE A 463 17.96 -24.48 20.87
N ALA A 464 16.67 -24.43 20.54
CA ALA A 464 15.79 -25.59 20.52
C ALA A 464 16.29 -26.67 19.56
N ALA A 465 16.73 -26.30 18.34
CA ALA A 465 17.30 -27.22 17.37
C ALA A 465 18.57 -27.91 17.90
N LEU A 466 19.40 -27.19 18.67
CA LEU A 466 20.53 -27.80 19.36
C LEU A 466 20.03 -28.81 20.40
N PHE A 467 19.11 -28.42 21.29
CA PHE A 467 18.58 -29.28 22.35
C PHE A 467 17.95 -30.57 21.78
N LEU A 468 17.13 -30.42 20.74
CA LEU A 468 16.49 -31.54 20.05
C LEU A 468 17.48 -32.44 19.30
N ALA A 469 18.61 -31.89 18.84
CA ALA A 469 19.68 -32.70 18.29
C ALA A 469 20.35 -33.60 19.34
N ALA A 470 20.33 -33.21 20.63
CA ALA A 470 20.79 -34.04 21.74
C ALA A 470 19.73 -35.01 22.25
N GLU A 471 18.47 -34.57 22.31
CA GLU A 471 17.34 -35.33 22.90
C GLU A 471 16.16 -35.43 21.91
N PRO A 472 16.26 -36.26 20.85
CA PRO A 472 15.26 -36.28 19.77
C PRO A 472 13.90 -36.82 20.21
N LEU A 473 13.87 -37.72 21.19
CA LEU A 473 12.62 -38.24 21.77
C LEU A 473 11.82 -37.14 22.45
N VAL A 474 12.49 -36.19 23.10
CA VAL A 474 11.83 -35.01 23.70
C VAL A 474 11.13 -34.19 22.62
N GLY A 475 11.74 -34.05 21.43
CA GLY A 475 11.11 -33.39 20.28
C GLY A 475 9.84 -34.07 19.80
N LEU A 476 9.86 -35.40 19.65
CA LEU A 476 8.67 -36.16 19.23
C LEU A 476 7.53 -36.06 20.26
N VAL A 477 7.87 -36.13 21.55
CA VAL A 477 6.89 -35.93 22.64
C VAL A 477 6.32 -34.51 22.60
N LEU A 478 7.17 -33.48 22.42
CA LEU A 478 6.73 -32.09 22.31
C LEU A 478 5.81 -31.87 21.09
N VAL A 479 6.10 -32.49 19.95
CA VAL A 479 5.21 -32.43 18.77
C VAL A 479 3.83 -33.02 19.09
N GLY A 480 3.79 -34.18 19.75
CA GLY A 480 2.54 -34.80 20.17
C GLY A 480 1.75 -33.96 21.17
N LEU A 481 2.43 -33.37 22.17
CA LEU A 481 1.83 -32.51 23.18
C LEU A 481 1.32 -31.17 22.63
N LEU A 482 1.99 -30.63 21.60
CA LEU A 482 1.63 -29.34 21.00
C LEU A 482 0.61 -29.46 19.86
N LEU A 483 0.28 -30.67 19.41
CA LEU A 483 -0.71 -30.90 18.35
C LEU A 483 -2.09 -30.27 18.64
N PRO A 484 -2.65 -30.38 19.88
CA PRO A 484 -3.92 -29.73 20.22
C PRO A 484 -3.86 -28.20 20.23
N PHE A 485 -2.66 -27.62 20.30
CA PHE A 485 -2.44 -26.17 20.32
C PHE A 485 -2.06 -25.62 18.95
N HIS A 486 -2.37 -26.34 17.86
CA HIS A 486 -2.09 -25.90 16.49
C HIS A 486 -2.60 -24.49 16.18
N SER A 487 -3.81 -24.15 16.66
CA SER A 487 -4.43 -22.84 16.43
C SER A 487 -3.79 -21.70 17.26
N GLN A 488 -3.08 -22.03 18.34
CA GLN A 488 -2.31 -21.06 19.11
C GLN A 488 -1.03 -20.80 18.32
N HIS A 489 -0.86 -19.63 17.74
CA HIS A 489 0.27 -19.32 16.88
C HIS A 489 1.06 -18.15 17.43
N LYS A 490 2.36 -18.17 17.15
CA LYS A 490 3.22 -17.03 17.41
C LYS A 490 3.36 -16.20 16.15
N GLU A 491 3.13 -14.91 16.27
CA GLU A 491 3.24 -13.98 15.16
C GLU A 491 4.68 -13.48 15.00
N LEU A 492 5.24 -13.71 13.82
CA LEU A 492 6.51 -13.13 13.39
C LEU A 492 6.22 -12.02 12.39
N GLN A 493 6.36 -10.77 12.85
CA GLN A 493 6.31 -9.63 11.96
C GLN A 493 7.61 -9.57 11.16
N LEU A 494 7.51 -9.86 9.88
CA LEU A 494 8.53 -9.63 8.87
C LEU A 494 8.11 -8.40 8.06
N VAL A 495 9.05 -7.76 7.37
CA VAL A 495 8.78 -6.50 6.64
C VAL A 495 7.55 -6.67 5.74
N GLY A 496 6.43 -6.06 6.12
CA GLY A 496 5.16 -6.10 5.37
C GLY A 496 4.41 -7.43 5.38
N THR A 497 4.82 -8.43 6.17
CA THR A 497 4.19 -9.77 6.21
C THR A 497 4.11 -10.30 7.65
N LEU A 498 2.98 -10.92 7.99
CA LEU A 498 2.78 -11.57 9.28
C LEU A 498 2.87 -13.08 9.08
N LEU A 499 3.91 -13.71 9.63
CA LEU A 499 4.05 -15.15 9.60
C LEU A 499 3.54 -15.73 10.93
N ALA A 500 2.37 -16.36 10.89
CA ALA A 500 1.84 -17.13 12.01
C ALA A 500 2.51 -18.52 12.03
N VAL A 501 3.28 -18.81 13.08
CA VAL A 501 3.93 -20.12 13.24
C VAL A 501 3.35 -20.83 14.46
N PRO A 502 2.52 -21.85 14.25
CA PRO A 502 2.12 -22.80 15.28
C PRO A 502 3.34 -23.43 15.99
N PRO A 503 3.31 -23.58 17.33
CA PRO A 503 4.37 -24.21 18.12
C PRO A 503 4.76 -25.60 17.61
N VAL A 504 3.79 -26.39 17.16
CA VAL A 504 4.03 -27.71 16.58
C VAL A 504 4.92 -27.64 15.33
N TYR A 505 4.70 -26.65 14.45
CA TYR A 505 5.54 -26.45 13.27
C TYR A 505 6.92 -25.93 13.65
N ALA A 506 7.03 -25.07 14.65
CA ALA A 506 8.33 -24.61 15.16
C ALA A 506 9.19 -25.78 15.67
N VAL A 507 8.61 -26.71 16.45
CA VAL A 507 9.34 -27.89 16.95
C VAL A 507 9.73 -28.84 15.82
N LEU A 508 8.86 -29.03 14.82
CA LEU A 508 9.18 -29.82 13.62
C LEU A 508 10.34 -29.20 12.82
N LEU A 509 10.34 -27.88 12.62
CA LEU A 509 11.43 -27.13 11.97
C LEU A 509 12.74 -27.28 12.73
N CYS A 510 12.71 -27.23 14.06
CA CYS A 510 13.91 -27.42 14.89
C CYS A 510 14.45 -28.87 14.83
N SER A 511 13.60 -29.85 14.51
CA SER A 511 13.96 -31.27 14.44
C SER A 511 14.57 -31.69 13.09
N LEU A 512 14.28 -30.94 12.01
CA LEU A 512 14.68 -31.22 10.63
C LEU A 512 16.18 -31.49 10.41
N PRO A 513 17.12 -30.70 10.97
CA PRO A 513 18.56 -30.92 10.76
C PRO A 513 19.02 -32.31 11.19
N ARG A 514 18.40 -32.91 12.21
CA ARG A 514 18.73 -34.26 12.69
C ARG A 514 18.12 -35.34 11.82
N LEU A 515 16.86 -35.19 11.42
CA LEU A 515 16.16 -36.12 10.52
C LEU A 515 16.89 -36.27 9.18
N LEU A 516 17.36 -35.15 8.61
CA LEU A 516 18.16 -35.16 7.38
C LEU A 516 19.51 -35.89 7.55
N ARG A 517 20.16 -35.73 8.71
CA ARG A 517 21.43 -36.39 9.01
C ARG A 517 21.28 -37.92 9.17
N GLN A 518 20.16 -38.39 9.72
CA GLN A 518 19.87 -39.83 9.84
C GLN A 518 19.60 -40.48 8.47
N ARG A 519 18.89 -39.82 7.55
CA ARG A 519 18.67 -40.34 6.19
C ARG A 519 19.98 -40.50 5.41
N LEU A 520 20.88 -39.52 5.48
CA LEU A 520 22.17 -39.56 4.79
C LEU A 520 23.11 -40.65 5.32
N SER A 521 23.04 -41.00 6.62
CA SER A 521 23.78 -42.15 7.17
C SER A 521 23.22 -43.50 6.71
N VAL A 522 21.91 -43.61 6.50
CA VAL A 522 21.27 -44.85 6.04
C VAL A 522 21.61 -45.12 4.57
N THR A 523 21.64 -44.10 3.70
CA THR A 523 22.03 -44.25 2.29
C THR A 523 23.49 -44.65 2.09
N ASN A 524 24.41 -44.16 2.93
CA ASN A 524 25.82 -44.57 2.88
C ASN A 524 26.05 -46.00 3.38
N SER A 525 25.16 -46.51 4.24
CA SER A 525 25.23 -47.88 4.77
C SER A 525 24.78 -48.92 3.73
N VAL A 526 23.83 -48.56 2.85
CA VAL A 526 23.34 -49.43 1.76
C VAL A 526 24.38 -49.55 0.63
N GLY A 527 25.15 -48.50 0.34
CA GLY A 527 26.25 -48.56 -0.64
C GLY A 527 27.43 -49.44 -0.21
N ALA A 528 27.67 -49.58 1.09
CA ALA A 528 28.75 -50.42 1.63
C ALA A 528 28.40 -51.92 1.67
N LEU A 529 27.12 -52.28 1.73
CA LEU A 529 26.64 -53.67 1.71
C LEU A 529 26.67 -54.32 0.32
N LEU A 530 26.74 -53.53 -0.75
CA LEU A 530 26.83 -54.02 -2.15
C LEU A 530 28.28 -54.22 -2.63
N ALA A 531 29.28 -53.97 -1.79
CA ALA A 531 30.71 -54.06 -2.12
C ALA A 531 31.45 -55.18 -1.37
N ALA A 532 30.80 -56.32 -1.11
CA ALA A 532 31.48 -57.53 -0.63
C ALA A 532 32.13 -58.30 -1.80
N PRO A 533 33.38 -58.79 -1.68
CA PRO A 533 34.14 -59.28 -2.82
C PRO A 533 33.76 -60.72 -3.20
N VAL A 534 33.41 -60.91 -4.47
CA VAL A 534 33.30 -62.24 -5.09
C VAL A 534 34.69 -62.88 -5.16
N LEU A 535 34.84 -64.00 -4.45
CA LEU A 535 35.96 -64.92 -4.57
C LEU A 535 36.19 -65.30 -6.05
N ARG A 536 37.32 -64.90 -6.62
CA ARG A 536 37.79 -65.41 -7.91
C ARG A 536 38.94 -66.37 -7.71
N THR A 537 38.66 -67.65 -7.92
CA THR A 537 39.61 -68.75 -8.04
C THR A 537 40.42 -68.63 -9.35
N GLY A 538 41.74 -68.77 -9.22
CA GLY A 538 42.69 -69.37 -10.18
C GLY A 538 42.74 -68.88 -11.64
N ARG A 539 43.89 -68.31 -12.04
CA ARG A 539 44.89 -69.01 -12.86
C ARG A 539 46.14 -68.15 -13.10
N SER A 540 47.28 -68.83 -13.01
CA SER A 540 48.61 -68.33 -13.32
C SER A 540 48.79 -67.99 -14.80
N LYS A 541 49.65 -67.01 -15.09
CA LYS A 541 50.71 -67.17 -16.09
C LYS A 541 51.82 -66.13 -15.88
N GLN A 542 53.04 -66.65 -15.93
CA GLN A 542 54.31 -65.98 -15.75
C GLN A 542 54.71 -65.15 -16.99
N ARG A 543 55.38 -64.01 -16.72
CA ARG A 543 56.65 -63.48 -17.32
C ARG A 543 56.70 -63.05 -18.80
N PRO A 544 57.73 -62.26 -19.20
CA PRO A 544 58.94 -61.82 -18.46
C PRO A 544 58.80 -60.54 -17.66
#